data_AF-A0A921GAR0-F1
#
_entry.id   AF-A0A921GAR0-F1
#
_cell.length_a   1.000
_cell.length_b   1.000
_cell.length_c   1.000
_cell.angle_alpha   90.00
_cell.angle_beta   90.00
_cell.angle_gamma   90.00
#
_symmetry.space_group_name_H-M   'P 1'
#
loop_
_entity.id
_entity.type
_entity.pdbx_description
1 polymer ?
#
loop_
_entity_poly.entity_id
_entity_poly.type
_entity_poly.pdbx_seq_one_letter_code
_entity_poly.pdbx_strand_id
1 'polypeptide(L)'
;MGKSLDFVRSRIASGVCNGMENNKYESMQELDFLEVLENYQHNVIFDEENVCHYISDASTDTNLTGEIEIQVKYDPNAEFEYFTMERCRCDGTLFFFYELVATVLNKVFGFGTYNKEKIPNDYDSNPFIYKLKYVIGNPVIAIEHGKEFATEEKPWMLDRFSVMLPIKMNFEMR
;
A
#
# COMPACT_ATOMS: atom_id res chain seq x y z
N MET A 1 -7.79 13.51 11.03
CA MET A 1 -8.31 12.90 9.79
C MET A 1 -7.44 13.39 8.66
N GLY A 2 -6.82 12.46 7.93
CA GLY A 2 -6.01 12.78 6.75
C GLY A 2 -6.87 12.92 5.49
N LYS A 3 -6.20 13.03 4.35
CA LYS A 3 -6.81 13.08 3.01
C LYS A 3 -6.95 11.70 2.37
N SER A 4 -6.54 10.63 3.05
CA SER A 4 -6.48 9.29 2.48
C SER A 4 -7.84 8.79 2.01
N LEU A 5 -8.87 8.88 2.87
CA LEU A 5 -10.20 8.40 2.53
C LEU A 5 -10.80 9.14 1.32
N ASP A 6 -10.69 10.46 1.29
CA ASP A 6 -11.20 11.28 0.19
C ASP A 6 -10.46 11.00 -1.12
N PHE A 7 -9.13 10.87 -1.06
CA PHE A 7 -8.32 10.49 -2.20
C PHE A 7 -8.77 9.14 -2.77
N VAL A 8 -8.87 8.10 -1.93
CA VAL A 8 -9.25 6.75 -2.39
C VAL A 8 -10.66 6.77 -2.98
N ARG A 9 -11.64 7.40 -2.33
CA ARG A 9 -13.01 7.53 -2.85
C ARG A 9 -13.05 8.22 -4.20
N SER A 10 -12.32 9.33 -4.35
CA SER A 10 -12.26 10.07 -5.62
C SER A 10 -11.66 9.22 -6.76
N ARG A 11 -10.64 8.41 -6.44
CA ARG A 11 -9.95 7.56 -7.40
C ARG A 11 -10.79 6.35 -7.82
N ILE A 12 -11.53 5.74 -6.90
CA ILE A 12 -12.50 4.68 -7.26
C ILE A 12 -13.62 5.27 -8.12
N ALA A 13 -14.15 6.44 -7.75
CA ALA A 13 -15.20 7.12 -8.51
C ALA A 13 -14.75 7.51 -9.92
N SER A 14 -13.45 7.73 -10.16
CA SER A 14 -12.93 7.99 -11.51
C SER A 14 -12.87 6.75 -12.40
N GLY A 15 -13.18 5.55 -11.89
CA GLY A 15 -13.28 4.32 -12.68
C GLY A 15 -11.96 3.74 -13.17
N VAL A 16 -10.82 4.24 -12.67
CA VAL A 16 -9.47 3.79 -13.07
C VAL A 16 -8.93 2.65 -12.20
N CYS A 17 -9.70 2.22 -11.19
CA CYS A 17 -9.33 1.21 -10.22
C CYS A 17 -9.93 -0.15 -10.60
N ASN A 18 -9.14 -0.97 -11.30
CA ASN A 18 -9.55 -2.33 -11.70
C ASN A 18 -9.97 -3.18 -10.48
N GLY A 19 -11.16 -3.76 -10.56
CA GLY A 19 -11.75 -4.61 -9.53
C GLY A 19 -12.41 -3.88 -8.37
N MET A 20 -12.56 -2.54 -8.44
CA MET A 20 -13.26 -1.72 -7.45
C MET A 20 -14.55 -1.06 -8.00
N GLU A 21 -14.99 -1.47 -9.19
CA GLU A 21 -16.03 -0.80 -9.98
C GLU A 21 -17.42 -0.90 -9.34
N ASN A 22 -17.64 -1.86 -8.45
CA ASN A 22 -18.96 -2.13 -7.87
C ASN A 22 -19.35 -1.15 -6.77
N ASN A 23 -18.41 -0.43 -6.12
CA ASN A 23 -18.68 0.60 -5.11
C ASN A 23 -19.66 0.22 -3.97
N LYS A 24 -19.91 -1.07 -3.74
CA LYS A 24 -20.85 -1.56 -2.71
C LYS A 24 -20.13 -1.80 -1.40
N TYR A 25 -19.55 -0.76 -0.83
CA TYR A 25 -18.90 -0.83 0.47
C TYR A 25 -19.94 -0.65 1.58
N GLU A 26 -20.02 -1.62 2.51
CA GLU A 26 -20.81 -1.46 3.73
C GLU A 26 -20.18 -0.41 4.65
N SER A 27 -18.84 -0.46 4.73
CA SER A 27 -18.04 0.50 5.47
C SER A 27 -16.76 0.82 4.72
N MET A 28 -16.34 2.07 4.81
CA MET A 28 -15.05 2.52 4.33
C MET A 28 -14.51 3.59 5.26
N GLN A 29 -13.38 3.30 5.92
CA GLN A 29 -12.82 4.15 6.97
C GLN A 29 -11.30 4.25 6.86
N GLU A 30 -10.78 5.37 7.34
CA GLU A 30 -9.35 5.61 7.48
C GLU A 30 -8.87 5.03 8.81
N LEU A 31 -7.69 4.43 8.80
CA LEU A 31 -7.03 3.86 9.97
C LEU A 31 -5.88 4.75 10.39
N ASP A 32 -5.68 4.92 11.69
CA ASP A 32 -4.50 5.64 12.17
C ASP A 32 -3.25 4.81 11.87
N PHE A 33 -2.35 5.38 11.06
CA PHE A 33 -1.12 4.71 10.67
C PHE A 33 -0.23 4.37 11.87
N LEU A 34 -0.21 5.19 12.91
CA LEU A 34 0.62 4.91 14.09
C LEU A 34 0.09 3.70 14.88
N GLU A 35 -1.23 3.58 15.05
CA GLU A 35 -1.86 2.40 15.66
C GLU A 35 -1.63 1.14 14.82
N VAL A 36 -1.66 1.29 13.49
CA VAL A 36 -1.34 0.22 12.55
C VAL A 36 0.11 -0.25 12.71
N LEU A 37 1.06 0.68 12.85
CA LEU A 37 2.48 0.37 13.01
C LEU A 37 2.78 -0.38 14.31
N GLU A 38 2.13 -0.04 15.42
CA GLU A 38 2.31 -0.76 16.70
C GLU A 38 2.00 -2.26 16.58
N ASN A 39 1.10 -2.61 15.67
CA ASN A 39 0.67 -3.99 15.42
C ASN A 39 1.39 -4.62 14.21
N TYR A 40 2.24 -3.88 13.52
CA TYR A 40 2.95 -4.34 12.34
C TYR A 40 4.22 -5.08 12.75
N GLN A 41 4.36 -6.34 12.31
CA GLN A 41 5.41 -7.26 12.77
C GLN A 41 6.83 -6.93 12.30
N HIS A 42 7.03 -5.83 11.56
CA HIS A 42 8.36 -5.37 11.17
C HIS A 42 8.74 -4.15 12.00
N ASN A 43 9.94 -4.19 12.58
CA ASN A 43 10.53 -3.09 13.36
C ASN A 43 10.87 -1.90 12.45
N VAL A 44 9.84 -1.24 11.93
CA VAL A 44 9.96 -0.01 11.16
C VAL A 44 9.89 1.14 12.14
N ILE A 45 10.97 1.92 12.22
CA ILE A 45 11.06 3.07 13.11
C ILE A 45 11.03 4.33 12.24
N PHE A 46 10.06 5.19 12.52
CA PHE A 46 10.00 6.54 11.97
C PHE A 46 10.68 7.50 12.93
N ASP A 47 11.43 8.45 12.39
CA ASP A 47 12.07 9.52 13.16
C ASP A 47 11.06 10.63 13.54
N GLU A 48 11.56 11.68 14.19
CA GLU A 48 10.76 12.85 14.62
C GLU A 48 10.14 13.61 13.43
N GLU A 49 10.66 13.43 12.21
CA GLU A 49 10.14 14.03 10.98
C GLU A 49 9.12 13.11 10.26
N ASN A 50 8.75 11.99 10.89
CA ASN A 50 7.95 10.92 10.31
C ASN A 50 8.60 10.34 9.05
N VAL A 51 9.92 10.15 9.06
CA VAL A 51 10.67 9.51 7.98
C VAL A 51 11.29 8.21 8.47
N CYS A 52 11.21 7.17 7.65
CA CYS A 52 11.89 5.91 7.83
C CYS A 52 12.83 5.67 6.64
N HIS A 53 14.04 5.17 6.93
CA HIS A 53 15.01 4.75 5.94
C HIS A 53 15.20 3.24 6.03
N TYR A 54 15.13 2.58 4.89
CA TYR A 54 15.33 1.16 4.75
C TYR A 54 16.33 0.88 3.64
N ILE A 55 17.36 0.10 3.93
CA ILE A 55 18.33 -0.37 2.96
C ILE A 55 18.12 -1.87 2.80
N SER A 56 17.96 -2.31 1.56
CA SER A 56 17.84 -3.72 1.22
C SER A 56 18.86 -4.11 0.18
N ASP A 57 19.47 -5.27 0.37
CA ASP A 57 20.15 -5.97 -0.72
C ASP A 57 19.11 -6.36 -1.77
N ALA A 58 19.43 -6.10 -3.04
CA ALA A 58 18.58 -6.45 -4.15
C ALA A 58 19.41 -7.01 -5.31
N SER A 59 18.79 -7.91 -6.06
CA SER A 59 19.29 -8.43 -7.32
C SER A 59 18.31 -8.13 -8.44
N THR A 60 18.79 -7.64 -9.56
CA THR A 60 17.99 -7.50 -10.77
C THR A 60 17.89 -8.82 -11.53
N ASP A 61 16.94 -8.91 -12.46
CA ASP A 61 16.86 -10.02 -13.43
C ASP A 61 18.10 -10.11 -14.34
N THR A 62 18.89 -9.04 -14.41
CA THR A 62 20.18 -8.97 -15.12
C THR A 62 21.37 -9.40 -14.27
N ASN A 63 21.13 -9.98 -13.07
CA ASN A 63 22.14 -10.39 -12.08
C ASN A 63 23.01 -9.24 -11.53
N LEU A 64 22.56 -7.98 -11.68
CA LEU A 64 23.21 -6.88 -10.97
C LEU A 64 22.78 -6.97 -9.50
N THR A 65 23.75 -6.94 -8.60
CA THR A 65 23.50 -6.92 -7.16
C THR A 65 23.96 -5.60 -6.56
N GLY A 66 23.21 -5.10 -5.59
CA GLY A 66 23.52 -3.84 -4.93
C GLY A 66 22.49 -3.47 -3.88
N GLU A 67 22.74 -2.34 -3.22
CA GLU A 67 21.89 -1.82 -2.17
C GLU A 67 20.87 -0.83 -2.73
N ILE A 68 19.59 -1.10 -2.45
CA ILE A 68 18.50 -0.18 -2.72
C ILE A 68 18.15 0.55 -1.42
N GLU A 69 18.21 1.88 -1.47
CA GLU A 69 17.74 2.76 -0.40
C GLU A 69 16.30 3.18 -0.70
N ILE A 70 15.42 2.88 0.26
CA ILE A 70 14.02 3.24 0.26
C ILE A 70 13.81 4.17 1.45
N GLN A 71 13.34 5.38 1.16
CA GLN A 71 12.89 6.33 2.16
C GLN A 71 11.37 6.40 2.11
N VAL A 72 10.74 6.21 3.27
CA VAL A 72 9.29 6.30 3.42
C VAL A 72 8.99 7.42 4.40
N LYS A 73 8.24 8.43 3.94
CA LYS A 73 7.71 9.50 4.79
C LYS A 73 6.23 9.25 5.05
N TYR A 74 5.80 9.34 6.29
CA TYR A 74 4.38 9.39 6.63
C TYR A 74 3.89 10.85 6.62
N ASP A 75 2.90 11.14 5.77
CA ASP A 75 2.21 12.42 5.71
C ASP A 75 0.74 12.18 5.33
N PRO A 76 -0.20 12.18 6.30
CA PRO A 76 -1.61 11.90 6.05
C PRO A 76 -2.30 13.00 5.21
N ASN A 77 -1.65 14.15 5.00
CA ASN A 77 -2.21 15.30 4.28
C ASN A 77 -1.54 15.56 2.91
N ALA A 78 -0.64 14.67 2.49
CA ALA A 78 0.04 14.77 1.21
C ALA A 78 -0.95 14.70 0.03
N GLU A 79 -0.53 15.27 -1.10
CA GLU A 79 -1.21 15.10 -2.38
C GLU A 79 -0.77 13.75 -2.99
N PHE A 80 -1.58 12.72 -2.78
CA PHE A 80 -1.31 11.36 -3.25
C PHE A 80 -1.50 11.24 -4.77
N GLU A 81 -0.79 10.29 -5.38
CA GLU A 81 -0.76 10.09 -6.84
C GLU A 81 -1.44 8.79 -7.24
N TYR A 82 -1.28 7.76 -6.43
CA TYR A 82 -1.92 6.46 -6.60
C TYR A 82 -2.14 5.79 -5.24
N PHE A 83 -2.72 4.60 -5.21
CA PHE A 83 -2.68 3.75 -4.03
C PHE A 83 -2.28 2.33 -4.43
N THR A 84 -1.61 1.62 -3.52
CA THR A 84 -1.50 0.16 -3.60
C THR A 84 -2.64 -0.47 -2.82
N MET A 85 -3.05 -1.69 -3.17
CA MET A 85 -4.13 -2.37 -2.47
C MET A 85 -3.86 -3.85 -2.28
N GLU A 86 -4.56 -4.44 -1.31
CA GLU A 86 -4.71 -5.88 -1.17
C GLU A 86 -6.13 -6.22 -0.70
N ARG A 87 -6.62 -7.41 -1.04
CA ARG A 87 -7.95 -7.85 -0.60
C ARG A 87 -8.02 -9.35 -0.35
N CYS A 88 -8.91 -9.75 0.54
CA CYS A 88 -9.20 -11.15 0.80
C CYS A 88 -10.72 -11.38 0.94
N ARG A 89 -11.14 -12.61 0.62
CA ARG A 89 -12.45 -13.12 1.04
C ARG A 89 -12.28 -13.83 2.37
N CYS A 90 -13.14 -13.53 3.33
CA CYS A 90 -13.02 -14.02 4.69
C CYS A 90 -14.40 -14.16 5.33
N ASP A 91 -14.40 -14.60 6.58
CA ASP A 91 -15.56 -14.79 7.45
C ASP A 91 -15.72 -13.66 8.48
N GLY A 92 -15.06 -12.52 8.25
CA GLY A 92 -15.07 -11.37 9.14
C GLY A 92 -13.97 -11.38 10.21
N THR A 93 -13.10 -12.38 10.22
CA THR A 93 -12.00 -12.47 11.20
C THR A 93 -11.01 -11.31 11.07
N LEU A 94 -10.82 -10.55 12.16
CA LEU A 94 -9.96 -9.36 12.21
C LEU A 94 -8.48 -9.63 11.87
N PHE A 95 -8.00 -10.87 12.07
CA PHE A 95 -6.62 -11.24 11.70
C PHE A 95 -6.33 -11.01 10.22
N PHE A 96 -7.27 -11.36 9.32
CA PHE A 96 -7.10 -11.15 7.88
C PHE A 96 -6.92 -9.68 7.55
N PHE A 97 -7.55 -8.79 8.31
CA PHE A 97 -7.37 -7.35 8.14
C PHE A 97 -5.92 -6.93 8.39
N TYR A 98 -5.31 -7.37 9.50
CA TYR A 98 -3.91 -7.04 9.80
C TYR A 98 -2.94 -7.63 8.76
N GLU A 99 -3.22 -8.82 8.23
CA GLU A 99 -2.44 -9.39 7.13
C GLU A 99 -2.50 -8.54 5.86
N LEU A 100 -3.68 -8.01 5.51
CA LEU A 100 -3.83 -7.11 4.36
C LEU A 100 -3.05 -5.81 4.55
N VAL A 101 -3.12 -5.22 5.74
CA VAL A 101 -2.35 -4.01 6.08
C VAL A 101 -0.85 -4.27 5.99
N ALA A 102 -0.37 -5.37 6.58
CA ALA A 102 1.03 -5.75 6.50
C ALA A 102 1.48 -5.97 5.05
N THR A 103 0.62 -6.57 4.23
CA THR A 103 0.91 -6.82 2.82
C THR A 103 1.05 -5.53 2.01
N VAL A 104 0.17 -4.54 2.20
CA VAL A 104 0.31 -3.25 1.47
C VAL A 104 1.54 -2.46 1.92
N LEU A 105 1.91 -2.53 3.19
CA LEU A 105 3.14 -1.92 3.71
C LEU A 105 4.39 -2.61 3.17
N ASN A 106 4.41 -3.94 3.14
CA ASN A 106 5.49 -4.74 2.54
C ASN A 106 5.70 -4.39 1.07
N LYS A 107 4.63 -4.09 0.31
CA LYS A 107 4.77 -3.61 -1.08
C LYS A 107 5.53 -2.28 -1.15
N VAL A 108 5.40 -1.39 -0.17
CA VAL A 108 6.16 -0.13 -0.14
C VAL A 108 7.61 -0.37 0.30
N PHE A 109 7.81 -1.03 1.43
CA PHE A 109 9.15 -1.27 1.99
C PHE A 109 10.00 -2.22 1.13
N GLY A 110 9.38 -3.06 0.31
CA GLY A 110 10.04 -3.98 -0.61
C GLY A 110 10.05 -3.54 -2.08
N PHE A 111 9.70 -2.28 -2.40
CA PHE A 111 9.59 -1.79 -3.79
C PHE A 111 8.64 -2.64 -4.68
N GLY A 112 7.69 -3.34 -4.07
CA GLY A 112 6.64 -4.13 -4.74
C GLY A 112 5.50 -3.28 -5.33
N THR A 113 5.53 -1.95 -5.15
CA THR A 113 4.59 -1.03 -5.79
C THR A 113 5.28 0.24 -6.25
N TYR A 114 4.99 0.70 -7.47
CA TYR A 114 5.62 1.89 -8.04
C TYR A 114 4.78 2.56 -9.13
N ASN A 115 5.01 3.85 -9.34
CA ASN A 115 4.47 4.57 -10.49
C ASN A 115 5.41 4.41 -11.70
N LYS A 116 4.94 3.64 -12.70
CA LYS A 116 5.68 3.37 -13.96
C LYS A 116 6.10 4.64 -14.69
N GLU A 117 5.28 5.68 -14.65
CA GLU A 117 5.54 6.94 -15.37
C GLU A 117 6.70 7.73 -14.75
N LYS A 118 7.13 7.39 -13.53
CA LYS A 118 8.21 8.07 -12.82
C LYS A 118 9.54 7.34 -12.85
N ILE A 119 9.60 6.15 -13.44
CA ILE A 119 10.85 5.39 -13.54
C ILE A 119 11.83 6.16 -14.44
N PRO A 120 13.06 6.46 -13.98
CA PRO A 120 14.09 7.07 -14.82
C PRO A 120 14.42 6.19 -16.03
N ASN A 121 14.69 6.82 -17.19
CA ASN A 121 14.96 6.09 -18.44
C ASN A 121 16.17 5.15 -18.36
N ASP A 122 17.13 5.43 -17.48
CA ASP A 122 18.35 4.66 -17.26
C ASP A 122 18.27 3.74 -16.03
N TYR A 123 17.12 3.65 -15.37
CA TYR A 123 16.93 2.83 -14.16
C TYR A 123 17.31 1.36 -14.37
N ASP A 124 16.92 0.76 -15.50
CA ASP A 124 17.24 -0.64 -15.80
C ASP A 124 18.75 -0.91 -15.93
N SER A 125 19.51 0.12 -16.33
CA SER A 125 20.97 0.02 -16.46
C SER A 125 21.68 0.36 -15.14
N ASN A 126 21.12 1.25 -14.35
CA ASN A 126 21.72 1.78 -13.14
C ASN A 126 20.71 1.88 -11.98
N PRO A 127 20.10 0.78 -11.51
CA PRO A 127 19.01 0.88 -10.53
C PRO A 127 19.53 1.36 -9.16
N PHE A 128 20.77 1.02 -8.82
CA PHE A 128 21.35 1.27 -7.50
C PHE A 128 21.87 2.70 -7.28
N ILE A 129 21.96 3.52 -8.34
CA ILE A 129 22.29 4.96 -8.17
C ILE A 129 21.07 5.76 -7.70
N TYR A 130 19.89 5.14 -7.70
CA TYR A 130 18.66 5.78 -7.30
C TYR A 130 18.29 5.42 -5.86
N LYS A 131 17.72 6.41 -5.18
CA LYS A 131 17.00 6.29 -3.93
C LYS A 131 15.50 6.41 -4.23
N LEU A 132 14.71 5.49 -3.69
CA LEU A 132 13.26 5.51 -3.83
C LEU A 132 12.67 6.32 -2.69
N LYS A 133 11.85 7.32 -3.01
CA LYS A 133 11.14 8.14 -2.02
C LYS A 133 9.65 7.87 -2.11
N TYR A 134 9.07 7.38 -1.03
CA TYR A 134 7.64 7.25 -0.83
C TYR A 134 7.15 8.28 0.17
N VAL A 135 5.98 8.83 -0.09
CA VAL A 135 5.14 9.51 0.89
C VAL A 135 3.85 8.70 1.00
N ILE A 136 3.54 8.20 2.19
CA ILE A 136 2.37 7.37 2.46
C ILE A 136 1.38 8.11 3.34
N GLY A 137 0.10 7.89 3.07
CA GLY A 137 -0.99 8.34 3.92
C GLY A 137 -1.42 7.27 4.92
N ASN A 138 -2.54 7.54 5.58
CA ASN A 138 -3.24 6.53 6.37
C ASN A 138 -3.83 5.43 5.48
N PRO A 139 -3.73 4.15 5.86
CA PRO A 139 -4.45 3.07 5.19
C PRO A 139 -5.96 3.30 5.26
N VAL A 140 -6.65 2.99 4.17
CA VAL A 140 -8.10 2.97 4.11
C VAL A 140 -8.54 1.50 4.06
N ILE A 141 -9.49 1.14 4.89
CA ILE A 141 -10.14 -0.17 4.83
C ILE A 141 -11.53 -0.02 4.24
N ALA A 142 -11.90 -0.95 3.37
CA ALA A 142 -13.26 -1.12 2.89
C ALA A 142 -13.73 -2.55 3.17
N ILE A 143 -14.98 -2.66 3.64
CA ILE A 143 -15.64 -3.92 3.97
C ILE A 143 -16.86 -4.05 3.07
N GLU A 144 -17.01 -5.23 2.48
CA GLU A 144 -18.16 -5.61 1.67
C GLU A 144 -18.70 -6.94 2.19
N HIS A 145 -20.02 -7.08 2.23
CA HIS A 145 -20.69 -8.32 2.59
C HIS A 145 -21.59 -8.79 1.45
N GLY A 146 -21.55 -10.08 1.13
CA GLY A 146 -22.28 -10.60 0.00
C GLY A 146 -22.16 -12.10 -0.20
N LYS A 147 -23.26 -12.73 -0.63
CA LYS A 147 -23.27 -14.16 -0.98
C LYS A 147 -22.39 -14.48 -2.19
N GLU A 148 -22.13 -13.48 -3.02
CA GLU A 148 -21.23 -13.58 -4.18
C GLU A 148 -19.77 -13.87 -3.80
N PHE A 149 -19.38 -13.63 -2.54
CA PHE A 149 -18.01 -13.90 -2.08
C PHE A 149 -17.84 -15.36 -1.63
N ALA A 150 -18.91 -15.98 -1.14
CA ALA A 150 -18.89 -17.36 -0.67
C ALA A 150 -18.75 -18.38 -1.81
N THR A 151 -18.22 -19.55 -1.47
CA THR A 151 -18.19 -20.72 -2.37
C THR A 151 -19.06 -21.82 -1.79
N GLU A 152 -19.40 -22.84 -2.61
CA GLU A 152 -20.17 -24.00 -2.13
C GLU A 152 -19.46 -24.72 -0.96
N GLU A 153 -18.13 -24.79 -1.00
CA GLU A 153 -17.31 -25.39 0.05
C GLU A 153 -17.19 -24.52 1.32
N LYS A 154 -17.29 -23.20 1.16
CA LYS A 154 -17.15 -22.22 2.25
C LYS A 154 -18.30 -21.21 2.21
N PRO A 155 -19.54 -21.62 2.51
CA PRO A 155 -20.73 -20.78 2.43
C PRO A 155 -20.74 -19.62 3.45
N TRP A 156 -19.89 -19.68 4.47
CA TRP A 156 -19.76 -18.65 5.51
C TRP A 156 -18.76 -17.54 5.17
N MET A 157 -17.95 -17.67 4.09
CA MET A 157 -17.01 -16.63 3.65
C MET A 157 -17.75 -15.53 2.87
N LEU A 158 -18.58 -14.79 3.59
CA LEU A 158 -19.47 -13.78 3.04
C LEU A 158 -18.87 -12.38 3.04
N ASP A 159 -17.67 -12.19 3.59
CA ASP A 159 -17.04 -10.89 3.69
C ASP A 159 -15.87 -10.76 2.71
N ARG A 160 -15.69 -9.54 2.21
CA ARG A 160 -14.48 -9.15 1.50
C ARG A 160 -13.90 -7.91 2.15
N PHE A 161 -12.67 -8.04 2.63
CA PHE A 161 -11.89 -6.92 3.12
C PHE A 161 -10.96 -6.44 2.03
N SER A 162 -10.86 -5.12 1.87
CA SER A 162 -9.89 -4.46 1.00
C SER A 162 -9.15 -3.41 1.81
N VAL A 163 -7.82 -3.38 1.71
CA VAL A 163 -6.99 -2.32 2.28
C VAL A 163 -6.32 -1.58 1.13
N MET A 164 -6.36 -0.24 1.18
CA MET A 164 -5.76 0.65 0.21
C MET A 164 -4.81 1.60 0.93
N LEU A 165 -3.58 1.71 0.46
CA LEU A 165 -2.59 2.63 1.01
C LEU A 165 -2.28 3.72 -0.02
N PRO A 166 -2.70 4.98 0.21
CA PRO A 166 -2.38 6.12 -0.65
C PRO A 166 -0.89 6.43 -0.64
N ILE A 167 -0.35 6.67 -1.83
CA ILE A 167 1.08 6.82 -2.07
C ILE A 167 1.34 7.98 -3.04
N LYS A 168 2.38 8.73 -2.74
CA LYS A 168 3.13 9.54 -3.69
C LYS A 168 4.55 8.99 -3.76
N MET A 169 5.10 8.87 -4.97
CA MET A 169 6.42 8.26 -5.17
C MET A 169 7.32 9.16 -5.99
N ASN A 170 8.64 9.11 -5.75
CA ASN A 170 9.64 9.70 -6.62
C ASN A 170 10.96 8.90 -6.59
N PHE A 171 11.79 9.12 -7.61
CA PHE A 171 13.18 8.67 -7.64
C PHE A 171 14.10 9.88 -7.42
N GLU A 172 15.18 9.67 -6.67
CA GLU A 172 16.24 10.66 -6.46
C GLU A 172 17.59 10.01 -6.77
N MET A 173 18.43 10.67 -7.55
CA MET A 173 19.80 10.21 -7.79
C MET A 173 20.65 10.47 -6.54
N ARG A 174 21.39 9.45 -6.10
CA ARG A 174 22.29 9.53 -4.92
C ARG A 174 23.57 10.30 -5.23
#